data_AF-A0A255P1S4-F1
#
_entry.id   AF-A0A255P1S4-F1
#
_cell.length_a   1.000
_cell.length_b   1.000
_cell.length_c   1.000
_cell.angle_alpha   90.00
_cell.angle_beta   90.00
_cell.angle_gamma   90.00
#
_symmetry.space_group_name_H-M   'P 1'
#
loop_
_entity.id
_entity.type
_entity.pdbx_description
1 polymer ?
#
loop_
_entity_poly.entity_id
_entity_poly.type
_entity_poly.pdbx_seq_one_letter_code
_entity_poly.pdbx_strand_id
1 'polypeptide(L)' 'MTALDDTTREAVRAYYRLHKATAAAIADPFTPGVNEALSNAAHEAHEAMKAAGLLNHPPHEILALVRQEYPDFGSGA' A
#
# COMPACT_ATOMS: atom_id res chain seq x y z
N MET A 1 -13.85 -14.96 10.01
CA MET A 1 -13.15 -13.81 9.41
C MET A 1 -14.14 -13.06 8.57
N THR A 2 -14.59 -11.88 9.01
CA THR A 2 -15.37 -10.96 8.18
C THR A 2 -14.46 -10.50 7.03
N ALA A 3 -14.93 -10.66 5.80
CA ALA A 3 -14.24 -10.12 4.64
C ALA A 3 -14.14 -8.59 4.80
N LEU A 4 -13.01 -8.00 4.41
CA LEU A 4 -12.85 -6.55 4.34
C LEU A 4 -13.97 -5.96 3.48
N ASP A 5 -14.54 -4.83 3.89
CA ASP A 5 -15.41 -4.07 3.00
C ASP A 5 -14.62 -3.57 1.78
N ASP A 6 -15.33 -3.24 0.71
CA ASP A 6 -14.68 -2.94 -0.58
C ASP A 6 -13.80 -1.69 -0.49
N THR A 7 -14.17 -0.69 0.31
CA THR A 7 -13.38 0.54 0.52
C THR A 7 -12.07 0.24 1.25
N THR A 8 -12.13 -0.52 2.34
CA THR A 8 -10.93 -0.96 3.07
C THR A 8 -10.05 -1.85 2.21
N ARG A 9 -10.64 -2.75 1.41
CA ARG A 9 -9.90 -3.61 0.48
C ARG A 9 -9.16 -2.77 -0.58
N GLU A 10 -9.81 -1.77 -1.15
CA GLU A 10 -9.19 -0.87 -2.12
C GLU A 10 -8.05 -0.06 -1.51
N ALA A 11 -8.22 0.44 -0.28
CA ALA A 11 -7.15 1.12 0.46
C ALA A 11 -5.94 0.21 0.70
N VAL A 12 -6.17 -1.05 1.10
CA VAL A 12 -5.12 -2.06 1.27
C VAL A 12 -4.40 -2.33 -0.06
N ARG A 13 -5.14 -2.45 -1.17
CA ARG A 13 -4.57 -2.65 -2.51
C ARG A 13 -3.73 -1.46 -2.96
N ALA A 14 -4.18 -0.25 -2.70
CA ALA A 14 -3.42 0.97 -3.03
C ALA A 14 -2.14 1.07 -2.20
N TYR A 15 -2.22 0.79 -0.90
CA TYR A 15 -1.04 0.75 -0.02
C TYR A 15 -0.02 -0.32 -0.45
N TYR A 16 -0.49 -1.52 -0.83
CA TYR A 16 0.39 -2.57 -1.34
C TYR A 16 1.07 -2.18 -2.66
N ARG A 17 0.36 -1.49 -3.57
CA ARG A 17 0.95 -0.92 -4.79
C ARG A 17 2.03 0.12 -4.47
N LEU A 18 1.80 1.02 -3.52
CA LEU A 18 2.80 1.95 -3.02
C LEU A 18 4.03 1.20 -2.48
N HIS A 19 3.84 0.17 -1.66
CA HIS A 19 4.96 -0.62 -1.14
C HIS A 19 5.81 -1.21 -2.27
N LYS A 20 5.21 -1.76 -3.33
CA LYS A 20 5.95 -2.26 -4.51
C LYS A 20 6.66 -1.15 -5.27
N ALA A 21 6.01 0.00 -5.47
CA ALA A 21 6.63 1.14 -6.15
C ALA A 21 7.86 1.63 -5.37
N THR A 22 7.76 1.71 -4.04
CA THR A 22 8.89 2.05 -3.16
C THR A 22 10.00 1.01 -3.27
N ALA A 23 9.68 -0.29 -3.23
CA ALA A 23 10.68 -1.35 -3.37
C ALA A 23 11.40 -1.29 -4.73
N ALA A 24 10.66 -1.05 -5.82
CA ALA A 24 11.23 -0.88 -7.15
C ALA A 24 12.13 0.37 -7.23
N ALA A 25 11.71 1.50 -6.64
CA ALA A 25 12.50 2.72 -6.60
C ALA A 25 13.79 2.59 -5.79
N ILE A 26 13.77 1.78 -4.72
CA ILE A 26 14.97 1.45 -3.95
C ILE A 26 15.91 0.53 -4.75
N ALA A 27 15.34 -0.46 -5.46
CA ALA A 27 16.12 -1.43 -6.22
C ALA A 27 16.79 -0.83 -7.48
N ASP A 28 16.09 0.07 -8.18
CA ASP A 28 16.63 0.81 -9.32
C ASP A 28 16.16 2.28 -9.33
N PRO A 29 16.88 3.18 -8.64
CA PRO A 29 16.52 4.59 -8.56
C PRO A 29 16.73 5.36 -9.86
N PHE A 30 17.41 4.79 -10.86
CA PHE A 30 17.71 5.47 -12.12
C PHE A 30 16.74 5.09 -13.25
N THR A 31 15.78 4.20 -12.99
CA THR A 31 14.71 3.89 -13.94
C THR A 31 13.97 5.18 -14.34
N PRO A 32 13.86 5.50 -15.64
CA PRO A 32 13.08 6.64 -16.10
C PRO A 32 11.63 6.58 -15.60
N GLY A 33 11.13 7.67 -15.02
CA GLY A 33 9.76 7.76 -14.52
C GLY A 33 9.52 7.15 -13.12
N VAL A 34 10.55 6.62 -12.45
CA VAL A 34 10.38 5.98 -11.13
C VAL A 34 9.84 6.92 -10.06
N ASN A 35 10.27 8.19 -10.07
CA ASN A 35 9.80 9.21 -9.13
C ASN A 35 8.33 9.58 -9.37
N GLU A 36 7.90 9.61 -10.63
CA GLU A 36 6.50 9.86 -11.00
C GLU A 36 5.63 8.68 -10.58
N ALA A 37 6.06 7.45 -10.88
CA ALA A 37 5.37 6.24 -10.47
C ALA A 37 5.21 6.16 -8.94
N LEU A 38 6.27 6.48 -8.19
CA LEU A 38 6.24 6.52 -6.73
C LEU A 38 5.28 7.61 -6.21
N SER A 39 5.34 8.82 -6.79
CA SER A 39 4.47 9.93 -6.38
C SER A 39 3.00 9.65 -6.65
N ASN A 40 2.67 9.08 -7.82
CA ASN A 40 1.31 8.70 -8.18
C ASN A 40 0.78 7.60 -7.25
N ALA A 41 1.60 6.56 -6.99
CA ALA A 41 1.22 5.50 -6.05
C ALA A 41 1.03 6.03 -4.62
N ALA A 42 1.84 6.99 -4.18
CA ALA A 42 1.69 7.62 -2.87
C ALA A 42 0.38 8.42 -2.77
N HIS A 43 0.04 9.17 -3.82
CA HIS A 43 -1.21 9.91 -3.89
C HIS A 43 -2.43 8.99 -3.88
N GLU A 44 -2.44 7.95 -4.72
CA GLU A 44 -3.52 6.96 -4.76
C GLU A 44 -3.72 6.26 -3.41
N ALA A 45 -2.62 5.83 -2.77
CA ALA A 45 -2.68 5.20 -1.46
C ALA A 45 -3.22 6.16 -0.39
N HIS A 46 -2.81 7.43 -0.41
CA HIS A 46 -3.29 8.43 0.54
C HIS A 46 -4.80 8.65 0.41
N GLU A 47 -5.32 8.87 -0.81
CA GLU A 47 -6.75 9.10 -1.02
C GLU A 47 -7.59 7.87 -0.68
N ALA A 48 -7.13 6.66 -1.04
CA ALA A 48 -7.84 5.43 -0.70
C ALA A 48 -7.86 5.17 0.81
N MET A 49 -6.73 5.38 1.50
CA MET A 49 -6.66 5.26 2.96
C MET A 49 -7.51 6.31 3.67
N LYS A 50 -7.58 7.53 3.12
CA LYS A 50 -8.46 8.58 3.62
C LYS A 50 -9.93 8.20 3.49
N ALA A 51 -10.33 7.69 2.33
CA ALA A 51 -11.70 7.23 2.08
C ALA A 51 -12.11 6.07 3.02
N ALA A 52 -11.17 5.17 3.33
CA ALA A 52 -11.36 4.08 4.27
C ALA A 52 -11.24 4.50 5.76
N GLY A 53 -10.91 5.75 6.06
CA GLY A 53 -10.69 6.22 7.44
C GLY A 53 -9.41 5.70 8.09
N LEU A 54 -8.50 5.07 7.33
CA LEU A 54 -7.32 4.37 7.83
C LEU A 54 -6.14 5.28 8.18
N LEU A 55 -6.16 6.57 7.79
CA LEU A 55 -5.03 7.48 8.01
C LEU A 55 -4.67 7.70 9.48
N ASN A 56 -5.63 7.54 10.39
CA ASN A 56 -5.41 7.71 11.83
C ASN A 56 -5.16 6.38 12.55
N HIS A 57 -5.19 5.25 11.83
CA HIS A 57 -4.97 3.95 12.44
C HIS A 57 -3.48 3.74 12.74
N PRO A 58 -3.16 3.03 13.83
CA PRO A 58 -1.80 2.59 14.09
C PRO A 58 -1.23 1.78 12.91
N PRO A 59 0.06 1.95 12.57
CA PRO A 59 0.67 1.22 11.45
C PRO A 59 0.51 -0.30 11.55
N HIS A 60 0.58 -0.89 12.75
CA HIS A 60 0.45 -2.34 12.93
C HIS A 60 -0.94 -2.88 12.56
N GLU A 61 -2.00 -2.09 12.72
CA GLU A 61 -3.35 -2.47 12.29
C GLU A 61 -3.45 -2.47 10.78
N ILE A 62 -2.90 -1.44 10.12
CA ILE A 62 -2.83 -1.36 8.66
C ILE A 62 -2.07 -2.56 8.10
N LEU A 63 -0.91 -2.90 8.69
CA LEU A 63 -0.11 -4.06 8.26
C LEU A 63 -0.86 -5.39 8.44
N ALA A 64 -1.70 -5.53 9.47
CA ALA A 64 -2.54 -6.70 9.66
C ALA A 64 -3.60 -6.83 8.54
N LEU A 65 -4.26 -5.72 8.17
CA LEU A 65 -5.21 -5.68 7.05
C LEU A 65 -4.51 -6.04 5.72
N VAL A 66 -3.30 -5.52 5.51
CA VAL A 66 -2.50 -5.83 4.32
C VAL A 66 -2.15 -7.32 4.26
N ARG A 67 -1.76 -7.93 5.38
CA ARG A 67 -1.46 -9.38 5.44
C ARG A 67 -2.69 -10.26 5.26
N GLN A 68 -3.88 -9.76 5.58
CA GLN A 68 -5.13 -10.49 5.33
C GLN A 68 -5.41 -10.62 3.82
N GLU A 69 -5.15 -9.57 3.03
CA GLU A 69 -5.35 -9.59 1.56
C GLU A 69 -4.11 -10.13 0.82
N TYR A 70 -2.92 -9.88 1.35
CA TYR A 70 -1.61 -10.26 0.79
C TYR A 70 -0.76 -10.99 1.83
N PRO A 71 -0.94 -12.31 2.01
CA PRO A 71 -0.24 -13.08 3.03
C PRO A 71 1.29 -13.04 2.93
N ASP A 72 1.82 -12.85 1.72
CA ASP A 72 3.27 -12.77 1.45
C ASP A 72 3.89 -11.40 1.82
N PHE A 73 3.08 -10.46 2.30
CA PHE A 73 3.53 -9.13 2.65
C PHE A 73 4.48 -9.14 3.87
N GLY A 74 5.74 -8.78 3.61
CA GLY A 74 6.83 -8.80 4.60
C GLY A 74 7.66 -10.09 4.61
N SER A 75 7.38 -11.03 3.71
CA SER A 75 8.16 -12.27 3.55
C SER A 75 9.39 -12.11 2.64
N GLY A 76 9.67 -10.88 2.19
CA GLY A 76 10.90 -10.55 1.48
C GLY A 76 12.07 -10.53 2.45
N ALA A 77 12.76 -11.67 2.55
CA ALA A 77 14.16 -11.74 2.98
C ALA A 77 15.09 -11.31 1.85
#